data_AF-A0A193GL72-F1
#
_entry.id   AF-A0A193GL72-F1
#
_cell.length_a   1.000
_cell.length_b   1.000
_cell.length_c   1.000
_cell.angle_alpha   90.00
_cell.angle_beta   90.00
_cell.angle_gamma   90.00
#
_symmetry.space_group_name_H-M   'P 1'
#
loop_
_entity.id
_entity.type
_entity.pdbx_description
1 polymer ?
#
loop_
_entity_poly.entity_id
_entity_poly.type
_entity_poly.pdbx_seq_one_letter_code
_entity_poly.pdbx_strand_id
1 'polypeptide(L)'
;MLMTPRQFPILRDSLADPSRFDMAVEQVLAGVEAGSIRNVVWRDAKETLSRIVDKAWKLHVSEPFFYGKWESHPEDVRLLYNSIMVMGLHDIISTSKKVSRSKASGPAVDAMRTFCAEVLPLSEAVASLKNKVVKGRAPSLAPSKPVNPNKVVKTCPVCFRRIAVQRGTMAHHGYERPGSGWQTASCPGIQFKPLEVSSEGLEWLISTLHAQLATATRAYDSRGTHPEFLLVKRMYNGPLERVTRDDPLWPQAFRRHVAQLEGEIAGLKREIPFLEKKLEAWEPEAA
;
A
#
# COMPACT_ATOMS: atom_id res chain seq x y z
N MET A 1 -11.32 32.80 9.94
CA MET A 1 -12.30 32.88 8.85
C MET A 1 -12.54 31.46 8.37
N LEU A 2 -13.74 30.90 8.59
CA LEU A 2 -14.02 29.51 8.22
C LEU A 2 -14.05 29.42 6.70
N MET A 3 -13.13 28.64 6.13
CA MET A 3 -13.14 28.37 4.70
C MET A 3 -14.37 27.53 4.36
N THR A 4 -14.96 27.66 3.16
CA THR A 4 -16.09 26.82 2.71
C THR A 4 -15.89 26.37 1.27
N PRO A 5 -16.50 25.26 0.82
CA PRO A 5 -16.36 24.79 -0.56
C PRO A 5 -16.74 25.85 -1.62
N ARG A 6 -17.64 26.77 -1.30
CA ARG A 6 -18.09 27.85 -2.21
C ARG A 6 -17.03 28.92 -2.48
N GLN A 7 -15.94 28.96 -1.70
CA GLN A 7 -14.84 29.90 -1.93
C GLN A 7 -13.87 29.45 -3.02
N PHE A 8 -14.09 28.28 -3.61
CA PHE A 8 -13.27 27.73 -4.68
C PHE A 8 -14.07 27.58 -5.99
N PRO A 9 -14.60 28.67 -6.57
CA PRO A 9 -15.43 28.59 -7.77
C PRO A 9 -14.69 27.99 -8.96
N ILE A 10 -13.38 28.30 -9.17
CA ILE A 10 -12.62 27.70 -10.27
C ILE A 10 -12.58 26.17 -10.14
N LEU A 11 -12.31 25.66 -8.94
CA LEU A 11 -12.27 24.20 -8.73
C LEU A 11 -13.66 23.58 -8.82
N ARG A 12 -14.66 24.22 -8.20
CA ARG A 12 -16.03 23.72 -8.09
C ARG A 12 -16.73 23.68 -9.45
N ASP A 13 -16.62 24.75 -10.24
CA ASP A 13 -17.32 24.89 -11.53
C ASP A 13 -16.66 24.05 -12.64
N SER A 14 -15.45 23.54 -12.41
CA SER A 14 -14.76 22.57 -13.28
C SER A 14 -15.38 21.16 -13.24
N LEU A 15 -16.39 20.95 -12.40
CA LEU A 15 -16.97 19.64 -12.10
C LEU A 15 -18.45 19.61 -12.48
N ALA A 16 -18.87 18.52 -13.12
CA ALA A 16 -20.29 18.27 -13.37
C ALA A 16 -21.06 17.94 -12.08
N ASP A 17 -20.37 17.31 -11.11
CA ASP A 17 -20.89 17.05 -9.76
C ASP A 17 -19.83 17.45 -8.73
N PRO A 18 -20.06 18.51 -7.92
CA PRO A 18 -19.14 18.98 -6.90
C PRO A 18 -19.23 18.20 -5.58
N SER A 19 -20.10 17.20 -5.43
CA SER A 19 -20.35 16.50 -4.16
C SER A 19 -19.08 15.96 -3.50
N ARG A 20 -18.21 15.29 -4.27
CA ARG A 20 -16.94 14.76 -3.77
C ARG A 20 -15.91 15.84 -3.45
N PHE A 21 -15.95 16.95 -4.20
CA PHE A 21 -15.11 18.10 -3.91
C PHE A 21 -15.50 18.72 -2.56
N ASP A 22 -16.80 18.96 -2.36
CA ASP A 22 -17.35 19.55 -1.15
C ASP A 22 -17.00 18.74 0.09
N MET A 23 -17.28 17.43 0.01
CA MET A 23 -16.95 16.49 1.08
C MET A 23 -15.45 16.49 1.39
N ALA A 24 -14.58 16.51 0.38
CA ALA A 24 -13.13 16.51 0.60
C ALA A 24 -12.64 17.82 1.24
N VAL A 25 -13.20 18.97 0.85
CA VAL A 25 -12.90 20.27 1.48
C VAL A 25 -13.37 20.26 2.93
N GLU A 26 -14.61 19.85 3.20
CA GLU A 26 -15.18 19.78 4.55
C GLU A 26 -14.35 18.86 5.47
N GLN A 27 -13.92 17.70 4.98
CA GLN A 27 -13.06 16.78 5.74
C GLN A 27 -11.70 17.38 6.09
N VAL A 28 -11.09 18.14 5.18
CA VAL A 28 -9.83 18.85 5.44
C VAL A 28 -10.06 19.92 6.51
N LEU A 29 -11.13 20.71 6.41
CA LEU A 29 -11.43 21.77 7.36
C LEU A 29 -11.75 21.23 8.75
N ALA A 30 -12.57 20.18 8.84
CA ALA A 30 -12.83 19.48 10.09
C ALA A 30 -11.54 18.94 10.71
N GLY A 31 -10.62 18.42 9.88
CA GLY A 31 -9.31 17.98 10.34
C GLY A 31 -8.43 19.12 10.87
N VAL A 32 -8.46 20.28 10.22
CA VAL A 32 -7.72 21.48 10.66
C VAL A 32 -8.27 21.98 12.00
N GLU A 33 -9.60 22.09 12.11
CA GLU A 33 -10.30 22.51 13.32
C GLU A 33 -10.04 21.54 14.49
N ALA A 34 -10.14 20.24 14.26
CA ALA A 34 -9.86 19.21 15.27
C ALA A 34 -8.35 19.08 15.60
N GLY A 35 -7.48 19.79 14.88
CA GLY A 35 -6.02 19.67 15.04
C GLY A 35 -5.45 18.31 14.65
N SER A 36 -6.25 17.40 14.08
CA SER A 36 -5.83 16.08 13.64
C SER A 36 -6.80 15.49 12.61
N ILE A 37 -6.31 14.58 11.78
CA ILE A 37 -7.11 13.89 10.76
C ILE A 37 -6.69 12.43 10.65
N ARG A 38 -7.65 11.54 10.39
CA ARG A 38 -7.34 10.11 10.17
C ARG A 38 -6.64 9.90 8.83
N ASN A 39 -5.66 9.02 8.78
CA ASN A 39 -4.87 8.76 7.56
C ASN A 39 -5.72 8.36 6.34
N VAL A 40 -6.77 7.56 6.55
CA VAL A 40 -7.66 7.14 5.46
C VAL A 40 -8.38 8.35 4.87
N VAL A 41 -8.95 9.21 5.72
CA VAL A 41 -9.68 10.42 5.32
C VAL A 41 -8.73 11.43 4.65
N TRP A 42 -7.58 11.68 5.25
CA TRP A 42 -6.58 12.61 4.69
C TRP A 42 -6.07 12.17 3.32
N ARG A 43 -5.80 10.87 3.14
CA ARG A 43 -5.38 10.34 1.83
C ARG A 43 -6.47 10.51 0.78
N ASP A 44 -7.70 10.11 1.10
CA ASP A 44 -8.82 10.18 0.17
C ASP A 44 -9.13 11.62 -0.25
N ALA A 45 -9.21 12.53 0.73
CA ALA A 45 -9.40 13.95 0.47
C ALA A 45 -8.24 14.54 -0.36
N LYS A 46 -6.98 14.27 0.01
CA LYS A 46 -5.81 14.77 -0.74
C LYS A 46 -5.80 14.27 -2.19
N GLU A 47 -6.07 12.98 -2.41
CA GLU A 47 -6.08 12.37 -3.74
C GLU A 47 -7.20 12.96 -4.60
N THR A 48 -8.40 13.07 -4.04
CA THR A 48 -9.56 13.70 -4.69
C THR A 48 -9.26 15.14 -5.10
N LEU A 49 -8.81 15.97 -4.15
CA LEU A 49 -8.48 17.37 -4.41
C LEU A 49 -7.32 17.52 -5.41
N SER A 50 -6.32 16.64 -5.36
CA SER A 50 -5.19 16.70 -6.30
C SER A 50 -5.62 16.44 -7.75
N ARG A 51 -6.50 15.46 -7.99
CA ARG A 51 -7.05 15.20 -9.32
C ARG A 51 -7.86 16.38 -9.84
N ILE A 52 -8.65 17.01 -8.96
CA ILE A 52 -9.47 18.17 -9.33
C ILE A 52 -8.59 19.37 -9.68
N VAL A 53 -7.54 19.63 -8.90
CA VAL A 53 -6.58 20.71 -9.19
C VAL A 53 -5.85 20.50 -10.51
N ASP A 54 -5.38 19.29 -10.81
CA ASP A 54 -4.75 18.98 -12.10
C ASP A 54 -5.70 19.25 -13.27
N LYS A 55 -6.94 18.77 -13.17
CA LYS A 55 -7.97 19.00 -14.19
C LYS A 55 -8.29 20.49 -14.35
N ALA A 56 -8.52 21.19 -13.24
CA ALA A 56 -8.88 22.61 -13.27
C ALA A 56 -7.74 23.48 -13.80
N TRP A 57 -6.49 23.17 -13.47
CA TRP A 57 -5.33 23.87 -14.03
C TRP A 57 -5.27 23.73 -15.56
N LYS A 58 -5.54 22.53 -16.09
CA LYS A 58 -5.61 22.30 -17.54
C LYS A 58 -6.69 23.16 -18.18
N LEU A 59 -7.91 23.10 -17.64
CA LEU A 59 -9.07 23.80 -18.19
C LEU A 59 -8.98 25.33 -18.12
N HIS A 60 -8.41 25.88 -17.05
CA HIS A 60 -8.44 27.33 -16.79
C HIS A 60 -7.12 28.03 -17.09
N VAL A 61 -6.01 27.29 -17.23
CA VAL A 61 -4.68 27.87 -17.46
C VAL A 61 -4.01 27.26 -18.68
N SER A 62 -3.73 25.95 -18.69
CA SER A 62 -2.89 25.35 -19.74
C SER A 62 -3.56 25.37 -21.12
N GLU A 63 -4.79 24.88 -21.23
CA GLU A 63 -5.49 24.75 -22.51
C GLU A 63 -5.86 26.10 -23.13
N PRO A 64 -6.49 27.05 -22.40
CA PRO A 64 -6.93 28.30 -23.01
C PRO A 64 -5.76 29.17 -23.46
N PHE A 65 -4.62 29.11 -22.76
CA PHE A 65 -3.52 30.04 -22.96
C PHE A 65 -2.32 29.42 -23.66
N PHE A 66 -1.95 28.15 -23.43
CA PHE A 66 -0.67 27.62 -23.92
C PHE A 66 -0.82 26.59 -25.05
N TYR A 67 -1.89 25.80 -25.08
CA TYR A 67 -2.04 24.74 -26.08
C TYR A 67 -2.25 25.34 -27.48
N GLY A 68 -1.37 25.00 -28.43
CA GLY A 68 -1.37 25.56 -29.78
C GLY A 68 -0.98 27.04 -29.87
N LYS A 69 -0.65 27.69 -28.74
CA LYS A 69 -0.35 29.12 -28.64
C LYS A 69 1.05 29.40 -28.08
N TRP A 70 1.83 28.34 -27.84
CA TRP A 70 3.14 28.41 -27.17
C TRP A 70 4.07 29.48 -27.76
N GLU A 71 4.30 29.43 -29.08
CA GLU A 71 5.24 30.35 -29.75
C GLU A 71 4.75 31.80 -29.83
N SER A 72 3.47 32.05 -29.53
CA SER A 72 2.91 33.42 -29.52
C SER A 72 3.17 34.17 -28.22
N HIS A 73 3.65 33.48 -27.18
CA HIS A 73 3.89 34.10 -25.88
C HIS A 73 5.25 34.77 -25.78
N PRO A 74 5.32 35.92 -25.09
CA PRO A 74 6.59 36.51 -24.66
C PRO A 74 7.51 35.49 -23.95
N GLU A 75 8.82 35.67 -24.10
CA GLU A 75 9.82 34.76 -23.54
C GLU A 75 9.72 34.62 -22.02
N ASP A 76 9.48 35.71 -21.30
CA ASP A 76 9.33 35.72 -19.84
C ASP A 76 8.10 34.93 -19.37
N VAL A 77 6.99 34.97 -20.11
CA VAL A 77 5.79 34.16 -19.86
C VAL A 77 6.07 32.68 -20.09
N ARG A 78 6.78 32.34 -21.18
CA ARG A 78 7.19 30.95 -21.49
C ARG A 78 8.14 30.39 -20.43
N LEU A 79 9.14 31.17 -20.01
CA LEU A 79 10.08 30.79 -18.95
C LEU A 79 9.36 30.59 -17.61
N LEU A 80 8.42 31.47 -17.26
CA LEU A 80 7.60 31.29 -16.07
C LEU A 80 6.82 29.97 -16.13
N TYR A 81 6.10 29.72 -17.22
CA TYR A 81 5.29 28.52 -17.37
C TYR A 81 6.13 27.24 -17.33
N ASN A 82 7.26 27.20 -18.04
CA ASN A 82 8.19 26.06 -18.00
C ASN A 82 8.81 25.81 -16.62
N SER A 83 8.90 26.84 -15.78
CA SER A 83 9.39 26.69 -14.41
C SER A 83 8.35 26.07 -13.47
N ILE A 84 7.10 25.92 -13.90
CA ILE A 84 5.96 25.48 -13.10
C ILE A 84 5.47 24.12 -13.60
N MET A 85 5.13 23.25 -12.66
CA MET A 85 4.46 21.99 -12.96
C MET A 85 3.35 21.80 -11.93
N VAL A 86 2.10 21.79 -12.38
CA VAL A 86 0.92 21.57 -11.53
C VAL A 86 0.31 20.23 -11.92
N MET A 87 0.60 19.20 -11.12
CA MET A 87 0.02 17.86 -11.25
C MET A 87 -0.95 17.53 -10.11
N GLY A 88 -1.07 18.41 -9.13
CA GLY A 88 -2.08 18.32 -8.09
C GLY A 88 -1.92 19.37 -7.00
N LEU A 89 -2.68 19.19 -5.92
CA LEU A 89 -2.85 20.20 -4.89
C LEU A 89 -1.53 20.62 -4.23
N HIS A 90 -0.60 19.68 -4.03
CA HIS A 90 0.68 19.92 -3.37
C HIS A 90 1.64 20.85 -4.13
N ASP A 91 1.46 21.00 -5.44
CA ASP A 91 2.33 21.85 -6.27
C ASP A 91 2.01 23.34 -6.10
N ILE A 92 0.77 23.66 -5.70
CA ILE A 92 0.23 25.02 -5.65
C ILE A 92 1.03 25.95 -4.74
N ILE A 93 1.58 25.45 -3.63
CA ILE A 93 2.43 26.28 -2.73
C ILE A 93 3.69 26.76 -3.48
N SER A 94 4.34 25.87 -4.22
CA SER A 94 5.54 26.21 -5.01
C SER A 94 5.19 27.11 -6.19
N THR A 95 4.13 26.76 -6.92
CA THR A 95 3.64 27.52 -8.07
C THR A 95 3.24 28.94 -7.69
N SER A 96 2.46 29.11 -6.62
CA SER A 96 2.04 30.43 -6.13
C SER A 96 3.23 31.33 -5.78
N LYS A 97 4.29 30.77 -5.19
CA LYS A 97 5.55 31.51 -4.94
C LYS A 97 6.27 31.94 -6.22
N LYS A 98 6.30 31.09 -7.25
CA LYS A 98 6.93 31.41 -8.54
C LYS A 98 6.14 32.48 -9.29
N VAL A 99 4.83 32.31 -9.38
CA VAL A 99 3.92 33.24 -10.06
C VAL A 99 3.93 34.61 -9.38
N SER A 100 3.88 34.67 -8.04
CA SER A 100 3.91 35.94 -7.30
C SER A 100 5.22 36.72 -7.46
N ARG A 101 6.36 36.03 -7.55
CA ARG A 101 7.68 36.65 -7.74
C ARG A 101 7.98 37.03 -9.19
N SER A 102 7.22 36.50 -10.14
CA SER A 102 7.43 36.79 -11.55
C SER A 102 7.02 38.23 -11.89
N LYS A 103 7.81 38.87 -12.75
CA LYS A 103 7.50 40.15 -13.37
C LYS A 103 6.72 40.02 -14.69
N ALA A 104 6.59 38.79 -15.20
CA ALA A 104 5.80 38.53 -16.41
C ALA A 104 4.35 38.98 -16.20
N SER A 105 3.73 39.44 -17.28
CA SER A 105 2.39 40.02 -17.27
C SER A 105 1.56 39.54 -18.47
N GLY A 106 0.25 39.71 -18.37
CA GLY A 106 -0.69 39.41 -19.44
C GLY A 106 -1.67 38.30 -19.07
N PRO A 107 -2.65 38.02 -19.95
CA PRO A 107 -3.82 37.21 -19.59
C PRO A 107 -3.50 35.82 -19.06
N ALA A 108 -2.46 35.17 -19.61
CA ALA A 108 -2.02 33.86 -19.16
C ALA A 108 -1.45 33.88 -17.74
N VAL A 109 -0.69 34.92 -17.39
CA VAL A 109 -0.14 35.10 -16.03
C VAL A 109 -1.25 35.48 -15.05
N ASP A 110 -2.20 36.30 -15.49
CA ASP A 110 -3.36 36.70 -14.66
C ASP A 110 -4.23 35.48 -14.31
N ALA A 111 -4.43 34.56 -15.27
CA ALA A 111 -5.08 33.28 -15.02
C ALA A 111 -4.33 32.43 -13.99
N MET A 112 -2.99 32.32 -14.10
CA MET A 112 -2.17 31.63 -13.09
C MET A 112 -2.29 32.27 -11.70
N ARG A 113 -2.23 33.61 -11.62
CA ARG A 113 -2.34 34.36 -10.37
C ARG A 113 -3.70 34.13 -9.72
N THR A 114 -4.77 34.22 -10.51
CA THR A 114 -6.15 34.01 -10.05
C THR A 114 -6.33 32.58 -9.53
N PHE A 115 -5.89 31.58 -10.30
CA PHE A 115 -5.94 30.18 -9.89
C PHE A 115 -5.15 29.94 -8.59
N CYS A 116 -3.91 30.44 -8.52
CA CYS A 116 -3.08 30.27 -7.33
C CYS A 116 -3.66 30.95 -6.10
N ALA A 117 -4.23 32.15 -6.25
CA ALA A 117 -4.85 32.88 -5.15
C ALA A 117 -6.04 32.12 -4.55
N GLU A 118 -6.88 31.52 -5.39
CA GLU A 118 -8.02 30.72 -4.95
C GLU A 118 -7.58 29.42 -4.26
N VAL A 119 -6.64 28.68 -4.87
CA VAL A 119 -6.34 27.29 -4.46
C VAL A 119 -5.30 27.23 -3.32
N LEU A 120 -4.47 28.25 -3.16
CA LEU A 120 -3.39 28.27 -2.16
C LEU A 120 -3.88 27.97 -0.73
N PRO A 121 -4.94 28.62 -0.21
CA PRO A 121 -5.43 28.35 1.14
C PRO A 121 -5.77 26.86 1.38
N LEU A 122 -6.34 26.19 0.38
CA LEU A 122 -6.68 24.77 0.47
C LEU A 122 -5.42 23.89 0.48
N SER A 123 -4.43 24.24 -0.34
CA SER A 123 -3.14 23.53 -0.36
C SER A 123 -2.41 23.65 0.97
N GLU A 124 -2.40 24.85 1.56
CA GLU A 124 -1.82 25.12 2.88
C GLU A 124 -2.56 24.36 3.99
N ALA A 125 -3.89 24.31 3.96
CA ALA A 125 -4.69 23.54 4.90
C ALA A 125 -4.32 22.06 4.88
N VAL A 126 -4.25 21.43 3.70
CA VAL A 126 -3.85 20.02 3.56
C VAL A 126 -2.40 19.79 4.01
N ALA A 127 -1.49 20.71 3.68
CA ALA A 127 -0.09 20.64 4.10
C ALA A 127 0.05 20.71 5.63
N SER A 128 -0.73 21.57 6.29
CA SER A 128 -0.73 21.74 7.75
C SER A 128 -1.11 20.46 8.51
N LEU A 129 -1.88 19.58 7.87
CA LEU A 129 -2.33 18.32 8.45
C LEU A 129 -1.32 17.18 8.34
N LYS A 130 -0.28 17.29 7.50
CA LYS A 130 0.65 16.18 7.20
C LYS A 130 1.25 15.54 8.46
N ASN A 131 1.64 16.37 9.43
CA ASN A 131 2.25 15.92 10.70
C ASN A 131 1.21 15.65 11.81
N LYS A 132 -0.08 15.82 11.50
CA LYS A 132 -1.23 15.64 12.40
C LYS A 132 -2.08 14.44 11.98
N VAL A 133 -1.53 13.57 11.12
CA VAL A 133 -2.20 12.38 10.61
C VAL A 133 -2.16 11.26 11.63
N VAL A 134 -3.34 10.84 12.09
CA VAL A 134 -3.50 9.70 13.01
C VAL A 134 -3.63 8.41 12.20
N LYS A 135 -2.68 7.49 12.41
CA LYS A 135 -2.67 6.15 11.80
C LYS A 135 -3.62 5.20 12.54
N GLY A 136 -4.08 4.15 11.85
CA GLY A 136 -4.98 3.13 12.40
C GLY A 136 -6.47 3.48 12.26
N ARG A 137 -7.33 2.50 12.60
CA ARG A 137 -8.79 2.68 12.56
C ARG A 137 -9.24 3.61 13.69
N ALA A 138 -10.38 4.26 13.49
CA ALA A 138 -11.05 4.93 14.60
C ALA A 138 -11.31 3.90 15.71
N PRO A 139 -11.03 4.23 16.98
CA PRO A 139 -11.42 3.40 18.10
C PRO A 139 -12.93 3.10 18.01
N SER A 140 -13.32 1.88 18.36
CA SER A 140 -14.73 1.56 18.52
C SER A 140 -15.33 2.49 19.59
N LEU A 141 -16.44 3.14 19.26
CA LEU A 141 -17.23 3.89 20.25
C LEU A 141 -17.96 2.95 21.23
N ALA A 142 -18.14 1.69 20.85
CA ALA A 142 -18.67 0.68 21.76
C ALA A 142 -17.62 0.39 22.85
N PRO A 143 -18.04 0.22 24.11
CA PRO A 143 -17.16 -0.18 25.19
C PRO A 143 -16.40 -1.44 24.80
N SER A 144 -15.12 -1.51 25.17
CA SER A 144 -14.31 -2.71 24.95
C SER A 144 -15.05 -3.89 25.54
N LYS A 145 -15.27 -4.94 24.73
CA LYS A 145 -15.87 -6.17 25.26
C LYS A 145 -15.01 -6.62 26.45
N PRO A 146 -15.63 -6.95 27.60
CA PRO A 146 -14.87 -7.43 28.75
C PRO A 146 -14.02 -8.62 28.31
N VAL A 147 -12.74 -8.61 28.70
CA VAL A 147 -11.84 -9.72 28.42
C VAL A 147 -12.44 -10.96 29.06
N ASN A 148 -12.75 -11.98 28.27
CA ASN A 148 -13.32 -13.22 28.79
C ASN A 148 -12.34 -13.78 29.85
N PRO A 149 -12.72 -13.83 31.14
CA PRO A 149 -11.83 -14.27 32.20
C PRO A 149 -11.44 -15.75 32.05
N ASN A 150 -12.27 -16.53 31.35
CA ASN A 150 -12.04 -17.94 31.06
C ASN A 150 -11.30 -18.15 29.72
N LYS A 151 -10.71 -17.09 29.14
CA LYS A 151 -9.95 -17.21 27.90
C LYS A 151 -8.66 -17.98 28.14
N VAL A 152 -8.67 -19.26 27.78
CA VAL A 152 -7.46 -20.08 27.73
C VAL A 152 -6.63 -19.67 26.51
N VAL A 153 -5.38 -19.28 26.74
CA VAL A 153 -4.41 -18.95 25.68
C VAL A 153 -3.25 -19.92 25.79
N LYS A 154 -2.93 -20.58 24.68
CA LYS A 154 -1.88 -21.59 24.56
C LYS A 154 -1.08 -21.36 23.28
N THR A 155 -0.09 -22.18 23.00
CA THR A 155 0.86 -22.03 21.89
C THR A 155 0.37 -22.79 20.67
N CYS A 156 0.25 -22.09 19.53
CA CYS A 156 -0.06 -22.74 18.26
C CYS A 156 1.10 -23.67 17.85
N PRO A 157 0.87 -24.95 17.54
CA PRO A 157 1.95 -25.89 17.21
C PRO A 157 2.62 -25.62 15.86
N VAL A 158 2.03 -24.77 15.01
CA VAL A 158 2.53 -24.46 13.67
C VAL A 158 3.24 -23.10 13.61
N CYS A 159 2.61 -22.03 14.10
CA CYS A 159 3.19 -20.68 14.05
C CYS A 159 3.84 -20.24 15.36
N PHE A 160 3.72 -21.04 16.42
CA PHE A 160 4.30 -20.80 17.75
C PHE A 160 3.85 -19.50 18.44
N ARG A 161 2.78 -18.87 17.95
CA ARG A 161 2.17 -17.70 18.59
C ARG A 161 1.24 -18.15 19.72
N ARG A 162 1.12 -17.27 20.72
CA ARG A 162 0.12 -17.37 21.80
C ARG A 162 -1.26 -17.03 21.24
N ILE A 163 -2.13 -18.02 21.13
CA ILE A 163 -3.46 -17.87 20.52
C ILE A 163 -4.52 -18.46 21.47
N ALA A 164 -5.72 -17.89 21.43
CA ALA A 164 -6.83 -18.41 22.21
C ALA A 164 -7.18 -19.85 21.80
N VAL A 165 -7.52 -20.70 22.75
CA VAL A 165 -8.02 -22.05 22.49
C VAL A 165 -9.54 -22.00 22.42
N GLN A 166 -10.11 -22.60 21.38
CA GLN A 166 -11.55 -22.69 21.18
C GLN A 166 -11.90 -24.14 20.84
N ARG A 167 -12.78 -24.76 21.65
CA ARG A 167 -13.23 -26.14 21.44
C ARG A 167 -12.07 -27.16 21.32
N GLY A 168 -11.01 -26.96 22.09
CA GLY A 168 -9.86 -27.88 22.15
C GLY A 168 -8.75 -27.64 21.13
N THR A 169 -8.93 -26.76 20.14
CA THR A 169 -7.91 -26.39 19.15
C THR A 169 -7.66 -24.88 19.10
N MET A 170 -6.72 -24.42 18.29
CA MET A 170 -6.42 -22.98 18.18
C MET A 170 -7.56 -22.23 17.50
N ALA A 171 -7.99 -21.11 18.08
CA ALA A 171 -8.93 -20.19 17.42
C ALA A 171 -8.36 -19.68 16.08
N HIS A 172 -9.24 -19.29 15.17
CA HIS A 172 -8.83 -18.68 13.89
C HIS A 172 -7.93 -17.47 14.12
N HIS A 173 -6.81 -17.44 13.40
CA HIS A 173 -5.82 -16.38 13.46
C HIS A 173 -5.08 -16.26 12.14
N GLY A 174 -4.58 -15.05 11.87
CA GLY A 174 -3.75 -14.79 10.70
C GLY A 174 -2.49 -15.65 10.71
N TYR A 175 -2.07 -16.06 9.51
CA TYR A 175 -0.85 -16.81 9.32
C TYR A 175 0.27 -15.87 8.88
N GLU A 176 1.31 -15.78 9.69
CA GLU A 176 2.57 -15.15 9.32
C GLU A 176 3.66 -16.09 9.82
N ARG A 177 4.20 -16.90 8.90
CA ARG A 177 5.34 -17.76 9.20
C ARG A 177 6.62 -16.99 8.89
N PRO A 178 7.60 -16.95 9.79
CA PRO A 178 8.94 -16.46 9.45
C PRO A 178 9.53 -17.27 8.28
N GLY A 179 10.08 -16.60 7.27
CA GLY A 179 10.74 -17.25 6.12
C GLY A 179 9.87 -17.42 4.87
N SER A 180 9.92 -18.59 4.23
CA SER A 180 9.20 -18.96 3.01
C SER A 180 7.72 -19.27 3.29
N GLY A 181 7.02 -18.32 3.94
CA GLY A 181 5.63 -18.49 4.32
C GLY A 181 4.69 -18.59 3.11
N TRP A 182 3.56 -19.26 3.31
CA TRP A 182 2.45 -19.28 2.37
C TRP A 182 1.42 -18.23 2.72
N GLN A 183 0.79 -17.62 1.73
CA GLN A 183 -0.38 -16.79 1.97
C GLN A 183 -1.61 -17.68 2.09
N THR A 184 -2.06 -17.94 3.32
CA THR A 184 -3.29 -18.69 3.59
C THR A 184 -4.32 -17.82 4.30
N ALA A 185 -5.61 -18.14 4.16
CA ALA A 185 -6.68 -17.42 4.85
C ALA A 185 -6.64 -17.61 6.38
N SER A 186 -6.03 -18.71 6.86
CA SER A 186 -5.84 -19.03 8.27
C SER A 186 -4.61 -19.93 8.46
N CYS A 187 -4.00 -19.89 9.65
CA CYS A 187 -2.91 -20.82 10.00
C CYS A 187 -3.42 -22.26 10.03
N PRO A 188 -2.68 -23.25 9.48
CA PRO A 188 -3.04 -24.67 9.59
C PRO A 188 -3.17 -25.18 11.03
N GLY A 189 -2.49 -24.51 11.97
CA GLY A 189 -2.52 -24.82 13.40
C GLY A 189 -3.91 -24.83 14.05
N ILE A 190 -4.93 -24.27 13.41
CA ILE A 190 -6.33 -24.32 13.89
C ILE A 190 -6.90 -25.74 13.94
N GLN A 191 -6.31 -26.68 13.18
CA GLN A 191 -6.77 -28.06 13.08
C GLN A 191 -6.20 -28.94 14.20
N PHE A 192 -5.22 -28.42 14.94
CA PHE A 192 -4.47 -29.19 15.95
C PHE A 192 -4.75 -28.64 17.35
N LYS A 193 -4.59 -29.51 18.34
CA LYS A 193 -4.54 -29.09 19.74
C LYS A 193 -3.34 -28.16 19.97
N PRO A 194 -3.37 -27.32 21.02
CA PRO A 194 -2.21 -26.50 21.35
C PRO A 194 -0.98 -27.36 21.63
N LEU A 195 0.21 -26.78 21.42
CA LEU A 195 1.48 -27.49 21.59
C LEU A 195 1.65 -28.01 23.02
N GLU A 196 1.10 -27.32 24.02
CA GLU A 196 1.10 -27.77 25.41
C GLU A 196 0.30 -29.08 25.63
N VAL A 197 -0.58 -29.46 24.70
CA VAL A 197 -1.45 -30.63 24.81
C VAL A 197 -1.05 -31.75 23.86
N SER A 198 -0.57 -31.43 22.65
CA SER A 198 -0.18 -32.44 21.66
C SER A 198 0.88 -31.90 20.70
N SER A 199 1.81 -32.77 20.31
CA SER A 199 2.84 -32.54 19.29
C SER A 199 2.34 -32.70 17.85
N GLU A 200 1.12 -33.22 17.63
CA GLU A 200 0.60 -33.58 16.30
C GLU A 200 0.75 -32.46 15.26
N GLY A 201 0.48 -31.21 15.65
CA GLY A 201 0.61 -30.08 14.73
C GLY A 201 2.06 -29.71 14.39
N LEU A 202 3.01 -29.98 15.29
CA LEU A 202 4.45 -29.78 15.07
C LEU A 202 4.99 -30.89 14.17
N GLU A 203 4.60 -32.14 14.41
CA GLU A 203 4.93 -33.29 13.56
C GLU A 203 4.41 -33.10 12.14
N TRP A 204 3.15 -32.67 12.00
CA TRP A 204 2.56 -32.34 10.71
C TRP A 204 3.34 -31.24 9.99
N LEU A 205 3.75 -30.19 10.71
CA LEU A 205 4.54 -29.11 10.13
C LEU A 205 5.89 -29.64 9.61
N ILE A 206 6.61 -30.42 10.43
CA ILE A 206 7.90 -31.00 10.05
C ILE A 206 7.75 -31.88 8.80
N SER A 207 6.76 -32.78 8.79
CA SER A 207 6.46 -33.63 7.62
C SER A 207 6.17 -32.81 6.36
N THR A 208 5.36 -31.76 6.50
CA THR A 208 4.99 -30.86 5.41
C THR A 208 6.20 -30.12 4.83
N LEU A 209 7.17 -29.73 5.67
CA LEU A 209 8.40 -29.07 5.25
C LEU A 209 9.39 -30.04 4.61
N HIS A 210 9.48 -31.28 5.09
CA HIS A 210 10.25 -32.33 4.44
C HIS A 210 9.72 -32.63 3.03
N ALA A 211 8.40 -32.72 2.86
CA ALA A 211 7.78 -32.92 1.55
C ALA A 211 8.09 -31.75 0.58
N GLN A 212 8.09 -30.51 1.08
CA GLN A 212 8.51 -29.34 0.31
C GLN A 212 9.98 -29.41 -0.08
N LEU A 213 10.86 -29.73 0.89
CA LEU A 213 12.30 -29.82 0.64
C LEU A 213 12.61 -30.88 -0.43
N ALA A 214 11.96 -32.04 -0.35
CA ALA A 214 12.10 -33.09 -1.35
C ALA A 214 11.61 -32.62 -2.73
N THR A 215 10.51 -31.87 -2.80
CA THR A 215 9.97 -31.33 -4.05
C THR A 215 10.88 -30.26 -4.66
N ALA A 216 11.33 -29.30 -3.86
CA ALA A 216 12.25 -28.25 -4.30
C ALA A 216 13.60 -28.84 -4.75
N THR A 217 14.12 -29.83 -4.03
CA THR A 217 15.35 -30.54 -4.40
C THR A 217 15.20 -31.27 -5.72
N ARG A 218 14.12 -32.04 -5.94
CA ARG A 218 13.84 -32.69 -7.23
C ARG A 218 13.72 -31.67 -8.37
N ALA A 219 13.04 -30.55 -8.15
CA ALA A 219 12.91 -29.49 -9.14
C ALA A 219 14.27 -28.85 -9.47
N TYR A 220 15.10 -28.64 -8.45
CA TYR A 220 16.47 -28.14 -8.64
C TYR A 220 17.32 -29.15 -9.41
N ASP A 221 17.34 -30.42 -9.03
CA ASP A 221 18.16 -31.45 -9.68
C ASP A 221 17.76 -31.66 -11.15
N SER A 222 16.46 -31.60 -11.45
CA SER A 222 15.93 -31.70 -12.81
C SER A 222 15.91 -30.37 -13.59
N ARG A 223 16.46 -29.28 -13.05
CA ARG A 223 16.38 -27.93 -13.65
C ARG A 223 16.91 -27.84 -15.09
N GLY A 224 17.83 -28.74 -15.43
CA GLY A 224 18.41 -28.83 -16.77
C GLY A 224 17.39 -29.16 -17.86
N THR A 225 16.36 -29.94 -17.53
CA THR A 225 15.31 -30.41 -18.46
C THR A 225 13.93 -29.87 -18.10
N HIS A 226 13.65 -29.63 -16.82
CA HIS A 226 12.40 -29.07 -16.33
C HIS A 226 12.62 -27.74 -15.58
N PRO A 227 11.60 -26.89 -15.42
CA PRO A 227 10.34 -26.94 -16.16
C PRO A 227 10.56 -26.61 -17.65
N GLU A 228 9.60 -27.00 -18.50
CA GLU A 228 9.61 -26.67 -19.94
C GLU A 228 9.21 -25.21 -20.21
N PHE A 229 8.54 -24.59 -19.24
CA PHE A 229 8.14 -23.19 -19.26
C PHE A 229 8.08 -22.60 -17.85
N LEU A 230 8.12 -21.27 -17.77
CA LEU A 230 7.90 -20.50 -16.55
C LEU A 230 6.77 -19.50 -16.79
N LEU A 231 5.99 -19.22 -15.75
CA LEU A 231 4.97 -18.16 -15.78
C LEU A 231 5.59 -16.85 -15.28
N VAL A 232 5.67 -15.85 -16.14
CA VAL A 232 6.34 -14.58 -15.87
C VAL A 232 5.49 -13.41 -16.36
N LYS A 233 5.47 -12.31 -15.62
CA LYS A 233 4.89 -11.06 -16.12
C LYS A 233 5.93 -10.30 -16.95
N ARG A 234 5.60 -9.94 -18.19
CA ARG A 234 6.48 -9.07 -19.01
C ARG A 234 6.47 -7.60 -18.54
N MET A 235 5.34 -7.17 -17.98
CA MET A 235 5.14 -5.82 -17.45
C MET A 235 4.70 -5.89 -15.98
N TYR A 236 5.00 -4.86 -15.19
CA TYR A 236 4.69 -4.82 -13.75
C TYR A 236 3.22 -5.17 -13.43
N ASN A 237 2.28 -4.62 -14.18
CA ASN A 237 0.84 -4.86 -14.05
C ASN A 237 0.27 -5.82 -15.10
N GLY A 238 1.13 -6.49 -15.87
CA GLY A 238 0.71 -7.42 -16.93
C GLY A 238 0.20 -8.76 -16.39
N PRO A 239 -0.50 -9.54 -17.25
CA PRO A 239 -0.85 -10.92 -16.93
C PRO A 239 0.41 -11.79 -16.82
N LEU A 240 0.25 -12.96 -16.20
CA LEU A 240 1.28 -14.00 -16.25
C LEU A 240 1.27 -14.65 -17.63
N GLU A 241 2.43 -14.70 -18.27
CA GLU A 241 2.63 -15.29 -19.58
C GLU A 241 3.54 -16.52 -19.49
N ARG A 242 3.30 -17.49 -20.37
CA ARG A 242 4.13 -18.69 -20.52
C ARG A 242 5.39 -18.35 -21.31
N VAL A 243 6.55 -18.46 -20.66
CA VAL A 243 7.88 -18.27 -21.24
C VAL A 243 8.54 -19.64 -21.39
N THR A 244 8.80 -20.08 -22.61
CA THR A 244 9.49 -21.35 -22.92
C THR A 244 11.00 -21.16 -23.06
N ARG A 245 11.75 -22.25 -23.17
CA ARG A 245 13.23 -22.25 -23.26
C ARG A 245 13.81 -21.39 -24.40
N ASP A 246 13.08 -21.27 -25.50
CA ASP A 246 13.51 -20.51 -26.69
C ASP A 246 13.17 -19.01 -26.61
N ASP A 247 12.44 -18.57 -25.58
CA ASP A 247 12.05 -17.17 -25.43
C ASP A 247 13.23 -16.31 -24.97
N PRO A 248 13.41 -15.08 -25.51
CA PRO A 248 14.49 -14.18 -25.09
C PRO A 248 14.50 -13.84 -23.58
N LEU A 249 13.36 -13.91 -22.89
CA LEU A 249 13.27 -13.69 -21.44
C LEU A 249 13.66 -14.92 -20.61
N TRP A 250 13.76 -16.10 -21.23
CA TRP A 250 14.05 -17.36 -20.54
C TRP A 250 15.31 -17.29 -19.68
N PRO A 251 16.49 -16.80 -20.13
CA PRO A 251 17.69 -16.80 -19.30
C PRO A 251 17.51 -16.01 -18.00
N GLN A 252 16.77 -14.90 -18.04
CA GLN A 252 16.48 -14.11 -16.85
C GLN A 252 15.47 -14.80 -15.93
N ALA A 253 14.38 -15.31 -16.50
CA ALA A 253 13.34 -16.02 -15.76
C ALA A 253 13.88 -17.28 -15.08
N PHE A 254 14.66 -18.07 -15.82
CA PHE A 254 15.27 -19.29 -15.35
C PHE A 254 16.29 -19.02 -14.23
N ARG A 255 17.18 -18.01 -14.37
CA ARG A 255 18.08 -17.62 -13.27
C ARG A 255 17.33 -17.26 -12.00
N ARG A 256 16.23 -16.50 -12.11
CA ARG A 256 15.38 -16.17 -10.95
C ARG A 256 14.74 -17.41 -10.33
N HIS A 257 14.23 -18.32 -11.17
CA HIS A 257 13.64 -19.58 -10.71
C HIS A 257 14.67 -20.45 -9.97
N VAL A 258 15.88 -20.60 -10.51
CA VAL A 258 16.96 -21.35 -9.85
C VAL A 258 17.33 -20.70 -8.52
N ALA A 259 17.52 -19.38 -8.47
CA ALA A 259 17.81 -18.66 -7.23
C ALA A 259 16.69 -18.82 -6.18
N GLN A 260 15.42 -18.87 -6.62
CA GLN A 260 14.29 -19.14 -5.73
C GLN A 260 14.36 -20.54 -5.14
N LEU A 261 14.62 -21.57 -5.95
CA LEU A 261 14.77 -22.95 -5.49
C LEU A 261 15.94 -23.08 -4.50
N GLU A 262 17.09 -22.48 -4.81
CA GLU A 262 18.26 -22.47 -3.91
C GLU A 262 17.93 -21.82 -2.57
N GLY A 263 17.26 -20.67 -2.60
CA GLY A 263 16.82 -19.96 -1.40
C GLY A 263 15.82 -20.77 -0.56
N GLU A 264 14.87 -21.44 -1.20
CA GLU A 264 13.88 -22.30 -0.56
C GLU A 264 14.55 -23.52 0.08
N ILE A 265 15.40 -24.24 -0.65
CA ILE A 265 16.17 -25.39 -0.13
C ILE A 265 17.03 -24.97 1.07
N ALA A 266 17.76 -23.86 0.95
CA ALA A 266 18.59 -23.36 2.04
C ALA A 266 17.76 -22.90 3.26
N GLY A 267 16.58 -22.33 3.04
CA GLY A 267 15.63 -22.00 4.09
C GLY A 267 15.16 -23.25 4.84
N LEU A 268 14.62 -24.22 4.11
CA LEU A 268 14.08 -25.47 4.66
C LEU A 268 15.15 -26.28 5.40
N LYS A 269 16.36 -26.40 4.84
CA LYS A 269 17.50 -27.09 5.50
C LYS A 269 17.94 -26.45 6.80
N ARG A 270 17.74 -25.14 6.99
CA ARG A 270 18.04 -24.47 8.27
C ARG A 270 16.92 -24.66 9.29
N GLU A 271 15.68 -24.70 8.84
CA GLU A 271 14.53 -24.64 9.72
C GLU A 271 14.07 -26.00 10.23
N ILE A 272 14.06 -27.01 9.37
CA ILE A 272 13.64 -28.37 9.72
C ILE A 272 14.40 -28.89 10.96
N PRO A 273 15.75 -28.81 11.03
CA PRO A 273 16.49 -29.29 12.21
C PRO A 273 16.13 -28.55 13.50
N PHE A 274 15.81 -27.26 13.41
CA PHE A 274 15.37 -26.48 14.57
C PHE A 274 14.01 -26.98 15.09
N LEU A 275 13.09 -27.31 14.18
CA LEU A 275 11.77 -27.82 14.54
C LEU A 275 11.84 -29.26 15.06
N GLU A 276 12.68 -30.10 14.46
CA GLU A 276 12.95 -31.47 14.92
C GLU A 276 13.52 -31.46 16.34
N LYS A 277 14.54 -30.62 16.61
CA LYS A 277 15.08 -30.46 17.97
C LYS A 277 14.02 -29.97 18.96
N LYS A 278 13.10 -29.11 18.52
CA LYS A 278 11.99 -28.63 19.36
C LYS A 278 10.98 -29.74 19.66
N LEU A 279 10.72 -30.62 18.69
CA LEU A 279 9.87 -31.80 18.87
C LEU A 279 10.54 -32.83 19.79
N GLU A 280 11.84 -33.06 19.64
CA GLU A 280 12.60 -33.97 20.53
C GLU A 280 12.60 -33.49 21.98
N ALA A 281 12.72 -32.18 22.20
CA ALA A 281 12.69 -31.57 23.53
C ALA A 281 11.26 -31.29 24.04
N TRP A 282 10.23 -31.70 23.30
CA TRP A 282 8.85 -31.42 23.68
C TRP A 282 8.36 -32.41 24.73
N GLU A 283 7.74 -31.86 25.76
CA GLU A 283 7.00 -32.61 26.77
C GLU A 283 5.59 -32.01 26.90
N PRO A 284 4.54 -32.84 27.00
CA PRO A 284 3.19 -32.33 27.24
C PRO A 284 3.11 -31.67 28.61
N GLU A 285 2.28 -30.63 28.73
CA GLU A 285 1.95 -30.05 30.03
C GLU A 285 1.17 -31.10 30.84
N ALA A 286 1.56 -31.32 32.10
CA ALA A 286 0.87 -32.24 32.97
C ALA A 286 -0.62 -31.87 33.07
N ALA A 287 -1.48 -32.88 32.90
CA ALA A 287 -2.94 -32.74 32.92
C ALA A 287 -3.49 -32.37 34.30
#